data_AF-A0A820E8F3-F1
#
_entry.id   AF-A0A820E8F3-F1
#
_cell.length_a   1.000
_cell.length_b   1.000
_cell.length_c   1.000
_cell.angle_alpha   90.00
_cell.angle_beta   90.00
_cell.angle_gamma   90.00
#
_symmetry.space_group_name_H-M   'P 1'
#
loop_
_entity.id
_entity.type
_entity.pdbx_description
1 polymer ?
#
loop_
_entity_poly.entity_id
_entity_poly.type
_entity_poly.pdbx_seq_one_letter_code
_entity_poly.pdbx_strand_id
1 'polypeptide(L)'
;MDTLKTYFLNLNFFQSSNPINQPEEHERRSNIIATRVYIIIYGITFSTLILSLWLNPKISQVIFQYPTQNQFQTLPVDTQCPCSRISLSYGQFVSIQTRFHQVCSSDFISNRWIKAIFYDSDPTYFHQADFRAIGSAQFRALSSLCDLTKTSIRQSLASFNMKSIISPYVLSQSAIQLEVQISIEQFRLTTSDTFVKQLDFVQKMIIGNQLLSALETNIVPLYLQVFNKSLQLGHYMMYNISNDSYCDCQINVNCQVPSGIFKEFEQSFTSIVFLNTRLMLMKIDGFSAGCMPLDSILQSTLQCFYNQTCLNVLLSFLSTNESFIAMNISKYSRFKPNSTVQEIVNELMVEEWLTNISYEKYYAQCAPVQC
;
A
#
# COMPACT_ATOMS: atom_id res chain seq x y z
N MET A 1 10.06 70.81 60.42
CA MET A 1 10.95 69.99 59.56
C MET A 1 12.12 69.38 60.35
N ASP A 2 12.66 70.10 61.35
CA ASP A 2 13.80 69.61 62.16
C ASP A 2 13.52 68.41 63.07
N THR A 3 12.32 68.30 63.65
CA THR A 3 11.97 67.19 64.55
C THR A 3 11.92 65.85 63.83
N LEU A 4 11.38 65.81 62.61
CA LEU A 4 11.28 64.61 61.79
C LEU A 4 12.67 64.14 61.31
N LYS A 5 13.50 65.08 60.85
CA LYS A 5 14.88 64.82 60.43
C LYS A 5 15.71 64.26 61.58
N THR A 6 15.56 64.83 62.78
CA THR A 6 16.27 64.39 63.98
C THR A 6 15.82 63.00 64.45
N TYR A 7 14.53 62.69 64.28
CA TYR A 7 13.98 61.35 64.54
C TYR A 7 14.59 60.29 63.62
N PHE A 8 14.59 60.52 62.30
CA PHE A 8 15.19 59.59 61.33
C PHE A 8 16.72 59.47 61.48
N LEU A 9 17.40 60.54 61.90
CA LEU A 9 18.85 60.52 62.13
C LEU A 9 19.26 59.65 63.33
N ASN A 10 18.38 59.52 64.34
CA ASN A 10 18.61 58.74 65.56
C ASN A 10 17.87 57.40 65.59
N LEU A 11 17.20 57.03 64.50
CA LEU A 11 16.46 55.78 64.42
C LEU A 11 17.43 54.58 64.52
N ASN A 12 17.17 53.70 65.48
CA ASN A 12 17.98 52.51 65.74
C ASN A 12 17.08 51.31 66.06
N PHE A 13 16.93 50.39 65.11
CA PHE A 13 16.13 49.18 65.28
C PHE A 13 16.83 48.10 66.12
N PHE A 14 18.16 48.18 66.26
CA PHE A 14 18.98 47.21 66.99
C PHE A 14 19.39 47.72 68.37
N GLN A 15 18.61 48.61 68.97
CA GLN A 15 18.87 49.12 70.31
C GLN A 15 18.69 48.00 71.35
N SER A 16 19.71 47.79 72.20
CA SER A 16 19.64 46.86 73.33
C SER A 16 18.52 47.27 74.29
N SER A 17 17.69 46.31 74.68
CA SER A 17 16.54 46.50 75.59
C SER A 17 16.94 46.52 77.07
N ASN A 18 18.22 46.34 77.39
CA ASN A 18 18.70 46.21 78.76
C ASN A 18 19.31 47.54 79.26
N PRO A 19 18.67 48.27 80.21
CA PRO A 19 19.06 49.64 80.58
C PRO A 19 20.32 49.74 81.45
N ILE A 20 20.90 48.62 81.88
CA ILE A 20 22.05 48.58 82.80
C ILE A 20 23.40 48.68 82.06
N ASN A 21 23.44 48.30 80.77
CA ASN A 21 24.62 48.45 79.93
C ASN A 21 24.36 49.60 78.95
N GLN A 22 24.88 50.79 79.24
CA GLN A 22 24.95 51.83 78.21
C GLN A 22 25.89 51.31 77.13
N PRO A 23 25.41 51.09 75.89
CA PRO A 23 26.27 50.58 74.83
C PRO A 23 27.39 51.59 74.60
N GLU A 24 28.62 51.11 74.44
CA GLU A 24 29.74 51.99 74.09
C GLU A 24 29.38 52.82 72.85
N GLU A 25 29.84 54.07 72.78
CA GLU A 25 29.51 54.99 71.67
C GLU A 25 29.79 54.35 70.28
N HIS A 26 30.75 53.43 70.21
CA HIS A 26 31.04 52.62 69.04
C HIS A 26 29.91 51.64 68.69
N GLU A 27 29.36 50.90 69.66
CA GLU A 27 28.22 49.99 69.46
C GLU A 27 26.96 50.75 69.05
N ARG A 28 26.70 51.90 69.67
CA ARG A 28 25.57 52.76 69.30
C ARG A 28 25.66 53.22 67.84
N ARG A 29 26.85 53.65 67.39
CA ARG A 29 27.08 54.04 65.99
C ARG A 29 26.94 52.86 65.03
N SER A 30 27.47 51.69 65.41
CA SER A 30 27.34 50.45 64.63
C SER A 30 25.86 50.07 64.44
N ASN A 31 25.05 50.15 65.49
CA ASN A 31 23.63 49.81 65.45
C ASN A 31 22.80 50.80 64.60
N ILE A 32 23.13 52.10 64.63
CA ILE A 32 22.50 53.10 63.74
C ILE A 32 22.88 52.83 62.27
N ILE A 33 24.14 52.49 61.99
CA ILE A 33 24.58 52.13 60.62
C ILE A 33 23.89 50.86 60.15
N ALA A 34 23.82 49.81 61.00
CA ALA A 34 23.11 48.57 60.70
C ALA A 34 21.61 48.81 60.45
N THR A 35 20.98 49.71 61.19
CA THR A 35 19.58 50.12 60.96
C THR A 35 19.40 50.76 59.58
N ARG A 36 20.32 51.65 59.16
CA ARG A 36 20.27 52.26 57.83
C ARG A 36 20.46 51.24 56.72
N VAL A 37 21.42 50.34 56.87
CA VAL A 37 21.66 49.24 55.92
C VAL A 37 20.45 48.31 55.84
N TYR A 38 19.84 47.95 56.97
CA TYR A 38 18.64 47.14 57.01
C TYR A 38 17.46 47.80 56.28
N ILE A 39 17.20 49.08 56.52
CA ILE A 39 16.12 49.80 55.84
C ILE A 39 16.35 49.88 54.33
N ILE A 40 17.60 50.13 53.89
CA ILE A 40 17.95 50.17 52.47
C ILE A 40 17.76 48.79 51.83
N ILE A 41 18.28 47.72 52.45
CA ILE A 41 18.13 46.36 51.95
C ILE A 41 16.66 45.97 51.91
N TYR A 42 15.90 46.26 52.96
CA TYR A 42 14.46 46.00 53.03
C TYR A 42 13.69 46.75 51.94
N GLY A 43 14.04 48.01 51.70
CA GLY A 43 13.47 48.80 50.60
C GLY A 43 13.79 48.21 49.23
N ILE A 44 15.03 47.75 49.02
CA ILE A 44 15.45 47.10 47.77
C ILE A 44 14.71 45.78 47.57
N THR A 45 14.65 44.91 48.59
CA THR A 45 13.97 43.60 48.48
C THR A 45 12.47 43.75 48.29
N PHE A 46 11.85 44.73 48.95
CA PHE A 46 10.43 45.02 48.75
C PHE A 46 10.16 45.58 47.35
N SER A 47 11.03 46.46 46.86
CA SER A 47 10.94 47.01 45.50
C SER A 47 11.11 45.93 44.43
N THR A 48 12.06 45.01 44.59
CA THR A 48 12.26 43.90 43.64
C THR A 48 11.09 42.92 43.63
N LEU A 49 10.45 42.67 44.78
CA LEU A 49 9.22 41.87 44.87
C LEU A 49 8.03 42.53 44.18
N ILE A 50 7.85 43.85 44.33
CA ILE A 50 6.78 44.58 43.64
C ILE A 50 7.03 44.55 42.13
N LEU A 51 8.27 44.80 41.72
CA LEU A 51 8.64 44.81 40.30
C LEU A 51 8.42 43.44 39.65
N SER A 52 8.76 42.34 40.34
CA SER A 52 8.56 40.99 39.81
C SER A 52 7.08 40.64 39.66
N LEU A 53 6.22 41.07 40.60
CA LEU A 53 4.77 40.92 40.49
C LEU A 53 4.16 41.72 39.32
N TRP A 54 4.71 42.90 39.03
CA TRP A 54 4.26 43.74 37.92
C TRP A 54 4.76 43.28 36.54
N LEU A 55 5.98 42.74 36.47
CA LEU A 55 6.59 42.26 35.24
C LEU A 55 6.05 40.92 34.78
N ASN A 56 5.31 40.18 35.62
CA ASN A 56 4.65 38.96 35.21
C ASN A 56 3.56 39.28 34.17
N PRO A 57 3.69 38.79 32.93
CA PRO A 57 2.71 39.06 31.89
C PRO A 57 1.35 38.48 32.30
N LYS A 58 0.30 39.31 32.23
CA LYS A 58 -1.07 38.84 32.41
C LYS A 58 -1.48 38.05 31.17
N ILE A 59 -1.67 36.75 31.31
CA ILE A 59 -2.23 35.91 30.27
C ILE A 59 -3.74 36.23 30.18
N SER A 60 -4.18 36.75 29.04
CA SER A 60 -5.61 36.92 28.75
C SER A 60 -6.09 35.69 27.98
N GLN A 61 -7.12 35.02 28.50
CA GLN A 61 -7.79 33.93 27.80
C GLN A 61 -8.98 34.51 27.02
N VAL A 62 -8.99 34.29 25.70
CA VAL A 62 -10.11 34.63 24.82
C VAL A 62 -10.77 33.31 24.43
N ILE A 63 -12.09 33.22 24.61
CA ILE A 63 -12.87 32.02 24.28
C ILE A 63 -13.70 32.29 23.03
N PHE A 64 -13.49 31.51 21.99
CA PHE A 64 -14.27 31.44 20.77
C PHE A 64 -15.27 30.29 20.84
N GLN A 65 -16.55 30.61 20.89
CA GLN A 65 -17.63 29.62 20.80
C GLN A 65 -17.85 29.21 19.34
N TYR A 66 -17.93 27.91 19.06
CA TYR A 66 -18.13 27.32 17.73
C TYR A 66 -17.27 27.95 16.63
N PRO A 67 -15.94 27.88 16.75
CA PRO A 67 -15.04 28.56 15.81
C PRO A 67 -15.20 28.00 14.40
N THR A 68 -15.13 28.90 13.42
CA THR A 68 -15.01 28.54 12.01
C THR A 68 -13.60 28.04 11.71
N GLN A 69 -13.43 27.28 10.62
CA GLN A 69 -12.12 26.79 10.20
C GLN A 69 -11.09 27.92 10.04
N ASN A 70 -11.51 29.04 9.44
CA ASN A 70 -10.64 30.20 9.25
C ASN A 70 -10.21 30.82 10.58
N GLN A 71 -11.12 30.89 11.56
CA GLN A 71 -10.76 31.37 12.90
C GLN A 71 -9.76 30.43 13.57
N PHE A 72 -10.00 29.12 13.54
CA PHE A 72 -9.06 28.14 14.09
C PHE A 72 -7.65 28.23 13.49
N GLN A 73 -7.55 28.44 12.18
CA GLN A 73 -6.26 28.59 11.50
C GLN A 73 -5.48 29.84 11.93
N THR A 74 -6.13 30.83 12.51
CA THR A 74 -5.47 32.02 13.08
C THR A 74 -5.04 31.85 14.54
N LEU A 75 -5.48 30.78 15.21
CA LEU A 75 -5.17 30.54 16.61
C LEU A 75 -3.74 29.98 16.76
N PRO A 76 -3.09 30.19 17.92
CA PRO A 76 -1.81 29.57 18.24
C PRO A 76 -1.89 28.03 18.11
N VAL A 77 -0.78 27.42 17.70
CA VAL A 77 -0.70 25.96 17.46
C VAL A 77 -1.08 25.12 18.68
N ASP A 78 -0.82 25.63 19.89
CA ASP A 78 -1.10 24.94 21.15
C ASP A 78 -2.55 25.08 21.63
N THR A 79 -3.42 25.74 20.84
CA THR A 79 -4.82 25.97 21.21
C THR A 79 -5.61 24.67 21.15
N GLN A 80 -6.20 24.31 22.29
CA GLN A 80 -7.02 23.11 22.40
C GLN A 80 -8.49 23.42 22.12
N CYS A 81 -8.98 22.88 21.01
CA CYS A 81 -10.35 23.05 20.56
C CYS A 81 -11.08 21.71 20.61
N PRO A 82 -11.89 21.42 21.65
CA PRO A 82 -12.56 20.13 21.77
C PRO A 82 -13.56 19.90 20.64
N CYS A 83 -13.45 18.74 19.98
CA CYS A 83 -14.43 18.30 18.99
C CYS A 83 -15.74 17.90 19.67
N SER A 84 -16.88 18.17 19.03
CA SER A 84 -18.16 17.57 19.43
C SER A 84 -18.19 16.05 19.23
N ARG A 85 -17.41 15.55 18.26
CA ARG A 85 -17.24 14.12 17.95
C ARG A 85 -15.76 13.75 18.03
N ILE A 86 -15.45 12.81 18.92
CA ILE A 86 -14.07 12.35 19.14
C ILE A 86 -13.61 11.28 18.16
N SER A 87 -14.53 10.65 17.43
CA SER A 87 -14.27 9.53 16.51
C SER A 87 -14.90 9.84 15.16
N LEU A 88 -14.06 9.97 14.13
CA LEU A 88 -14.46 10.37 12.79
C LEU A 88 -14.00 9.33 11.77
N SER A 89 -14.94 8.75 11.02
CA SER A 89 -14.63 7.72 10.03
C SER A 89 -13.90 8.31 8.82
N TYR A 90 -12.86 7.65 8.32
CA TYR A 90 -12.10 8.14 7.16
C TYR A 90 -12.99 8.39 5.93
N GLY A 91 -14.02 7.57 5.71
CA GLY A 91 -14.93 7.72 4.56
C GLY A 91 -15.69 9.05 4.50
N GLN A 92 -15.73 9.82 5.59
CA GLN A 92 -16.37 11.14 5.62
C GLN A 92 -15.51 12.25 4.99
N PHE A 93 -14.18 12.10 4.99
CA PHE A 93 -13.27 13.18 4.60
C PHE A 93 -12.09 12.73 3.72
N VAL A 94 -11.91 11.42 3.52
CA VAL A 94 -10.92 10.82 2.63
C VAL A 94 -11.60 10.14 1.45
N SER A 95 -11.07 10.37 0.25
CA SER A 95 -11.48 9.66 -0.97
C SER A 95 -10.26 9.00 -1.60
N ILE A 96 -10.38 7.72 -1.94
CA ILE A 96 -9.34 6.93 -2.61
C ILE A 96 -9.95 6.34 -3.87
N GLN A 97 -9.32 6.60 -5.01
CA GLN A 97 -9.65 6.00 -6.29
C GLN A 97 -8.42 5.31 -6.88
N THR A 98 -8.62 4.32 -7.73
CA THR A 98 -7.53 3.57 -8.34
C THR A 98 -7.63 3.60 -9.85
N ARG A 99 -6.49 3.78 -10.51
CA ARG A 99 -6.33 3.51 -11.93
C ARG A 99 -5.67 2.15 -12.09
N PHE A 100 -6.37 1.21 -12.72
CA PHE A 100 -5.86 -0.13 -12.98
C PHE A 100 -4.99 -0.17 -14.24
N HIS A 101 -4.09 -1.15 -14.28
CA HIS A 101 -3.24 -1.48 -15.41
C HIS A 101 -4.10 -1.76 -16.64
N GLN A 102 -3.64 -1.31 -17.82
CA GLN A 102 -4.46 -1.29 -19.03
C GLN A 102 -4.96 -2.67 -19.46
N VAL A 103 -4.25 -3.74 -19.08
CA VAL A 103 -4.66 -5.14 -19.30
C VAL A 103 -6.05 -5.43 -18.71
N CYS A 104 -6.41 -4.83 -17.58
CA CYS A 104 -7.70 -5.03 -16.92
C CYS A 104 -8.86 -4.25 -17.55
N SER A 105 -8.59 -3.61 -18.69
CA SER A 105 -9.54 -2.88 -19.53
C SER A 105 -9.33 -3.19 -21.02
N SER A 106 -8.41 -4.09 -21.37
CA SER A 106 -8.12 -4.44 -22.75
C SER A 106 -8.99 -5.60 -23.22
N ASP A 107 -8.94 -5.88 -24.52
CA ASP A 107 -9.65 -7.03 -25.09
C ASP A 107 -9.13 -8.36 -24.57
N PHE A 108 -7.90 -8.41 -24.04
CA PHE A 108 -7.26 -9.65 -23.64
C PHE A 108 -7.86 -10.30 -22.39
N ILE A 109 -8.70 -9.59 -21.65
CA ILE A 109 -9.51 -10.18 -20.56
C ILE A 109 -10.96 -10.43 -20.97
N SER A 110 -11.33 -10.12 -22.21
CA SER A 110 -12.71 -10.20 -22.67
C SER A 110 -13.10 -11.63 -23.08
N ASN A 111 -14.40 -11.93 -22.99
CA ASN A 111 -14.94 -13.19 -23.48
C ASN A 111 -14.70 -13.42 -24.97
N ARG A 112 -14.62 -12.36 -25.78
CA ARG A 112 -14.37 -12.48 -27.22
C ARG A 112 -12.97 -13.00 -27.52
N TRP A 113 -11.96 -12.47 -26.83
CA TRP A 113 -10.58 -12.94 -26.95
C TRP A 113 -10.42 -14.39 -26.50
N ILE A 114 -10.98 -14.72 -25.33
CA ILE A 114 -10.92 -16.08 -24.80
C ILE A 114 -11.62 -17.07 -25.75
N LYS A 115 -12.74 -16.68 -26.36
CA LYS A 115 -13.45 -17.51 -27.36
C LYS A 115 -12.67 -17.66 -28.66
N ALA A 116 -12.06 -16.59 -29.17
CA ALA A 116 -11.25 -16.63 -30.37
C ALA A 116 -10.08 -17.63 -30.23
N ILE A 117 -9.48 -17.73 -29.05
CA ILE A 117 -8.45 -18.75 -28.80
C ILE A 117 -9.09 -20.14 -28.68
N PHE A 118 -10.21 -20.31 -27.98
CA PHE A 118 -10.74 -21.63 -27.64
C PHE A 118 -11.52 -22.32 -28.77
N TYR A 119 -12.36 -21.58 -29.50
CA TYR A 119 -13.29 -22.14 -30.50
C TYR A 119 -12.81 -21.95 -31.94
N ASP A 120 -12.20 -20.80 -32.23
CA ASP A 120 -11.81 -20.47 -33.60
C ASP A 120 -10.42 -21.04 -33.93
N SER A 121 -9.61 -21.37 -32.91
CA SER A 121 -8.40 -22.13 -33.17
C SER A 121 -8.77 -23.55 -33.57
N ASP A 122 -8.07 -24.09 -34.56
CA ASP A 122 -8.04 -25.52 -34.84
C ASP A 122 -6.85 -26.09 -34.07
N PRO A 123 -7.00 -26.52 -32.79
CA PRO A 123 -5.96 -27.19 -32.06
C PRO A 123 -5.82 -28.59 -32.66
N THR A 124 -5.14 -28.68 -33.80
CA THR A 124 -4.98 -29.93 -34.54
C THR A 124 -4.31 -31.02 -33.71
N TYR A 125 -3.57 -30.65 -32.65
CA TYR A 125 -3.05 -31.57 -31.64
C TYR A 125 -2.70 -30.83 -30.34
N PHE A 126 -2.94 -31.44 -29.16
CA PHE A 126 -2.55 -30.90 -27.85
C PHE A 126 -1.02 -30.91 -27.67
N HIS A 127 -0.33 -29.88 -28.14
CA HIS A 127 1.02 -29.59 -27.67
C HIS A 127 0.94 -28.67 -26.46
N GLN A 128 1.65 -29.05 -25.40
CA GLN A 128 1.51 -28.45 -24.08
C GLN A 128 2.04 -27.01 -23.99
N ALA A 129 2.88 -26.61 -24.95
CA ALA A 129 3.32 -25.22 -25.09
C ALA A 129 2.63 -24.46 -26.25
N ASP A 130 1.71 -25.11 -26.99
CA ASP A 130 0.99 -24.44 -28.07
C ASP A 130 -0.05 -23.48 -27.51
N PHE A 131 0.05 -22.23 -27.94
CA PHE A 131 -0.81 -21.14 -27.50
C PHE A 131 -2.29 -21.40 -27.75
N ARG A 132 -2.64 -22.08 -28.86
CA ARG A 132 -4.02 -22.42 -29.20
C ARG A 132 -4.65 -23.34 -28.15
N ALA A 133 -3.85 -24.24 -27.58
CA ALA A 133 -4.29 -25.15 -26.54
C ALA A 133 -4.41 -24.44 -25.17
N ILE A 134 -3.39 -23.68 -24.77
CA ILE A 134 -3.27 -23.18 -23.38
C ILE A 134 -3.72 -21.73 -23.17
N GLY A 135 -3.73 -20.92 -24.24
CA GLY A 135 -3.91 -19.47 -24.15
C GLY A 135 -5.26 -19.08 -23.56
N SER A 136 -6.34 -19.79 -23.92
CA SER A 136 -7.68 -19.50 -23.42
C SER A 136 -7.79 -19.65 -21.90
N ALA A 137 -7.14 -20.67 -21.32
CA ALA A 137 -7.11 -20.88 -19.87
C ALA A 137 -6.24 -19.84 -19.16
N GLN A 138 -5.09 -19.49 -19.74
CA GLN A 138 -4.20 -18.46 -19.20
C GLN A 138 -4.86 -17.07 -19.19
N PHE A 139 -5.52 -16.67 -20.28
CA PHE A 139 -6.23 -15.39 -20.35
C PHE A 139 -7.49 -15.36 -19.49
N ARG A 140 -8.15 -16.52 -19.27
CA ARG A 140 -9.21 -16.63 -18.27
C ARG A 140 -8.67 -16.41 -16.85
N ALA A 141 -7.50 -16.97 -16.52
CA ALA A 141 -6.85 -16.71 -15.24
C ALA A 141 -6.49 -15.22 -15.08
N LEU A 142 -5.97 -14.58 -16.14
CA LEU A 142 -5.69 -13.14 -16.16
C LEU A 142 -6.93 -12.28 -15.92
N SER A 143 -8.05 -12.62 -16.56
CA SER A 143 -9.34 -11.95 -16.33
C SER A 143 -9.77 -12.08 -14.86
N SER A 144 -9.70 -13.29 -14.31
CA SER A 144 -10.02 -13.53 -12.90
C SER A 144 -9.12 -12.72 -11.96
N LEU A 145 -7.82 -12.62 -12.23
CA LEU A 145 -6.89 -11.80 -11.45
C LEU A 145 -7.28 -10.30 -11.48
N CYS A 146 -7.68 -9.78 -12.65
CA CYS A 146 -8.18 -8.41 -12.77
C CYS A 146 -9.45 -8.17 -11.95
N ASP A 147 -10.37 -9.13 -11.91
CA ASP A 147 -11.61 -8.99 -11.14
C ASP A 147 -11.40 -9.17 -9.63
N LEU A 148 -10.51 -10.09 -9.25
CA LEU A 148 -10.17 -10.36 -7.86
C LEU A 148 -9.39 -9.20 -7.23
N THR A 149 -8.45 -8.57 -7.95
CA THR A 149 -7.74 -7.38 -7.46
C THR A 149 -8.69 -6.20 -7.26
N LYS A 150 -9.58 -5.92 -8.23
CA LYS A 150 -10.65 -4.91 -8.09
C LYS A 150 -11.54 -5.20 -6.87
N THR A 151 -11.93 -6.45 -6.67
CA THR A 151 -12.77 -6.87 -5.55
C THR A 151 -12.06 -6.72 -4.21
N SER A 152 -10.79 -7.14 -4.13
CA SER A 152 -9.95 -7.01 -2.94
C SER A 152 -9.79 -5.55 -2.52
N ILE A 153 -9.49 -4.65 -3.47
CA ILE A 153 -9.40 -3.21 -3.21
C ILE A 153 -10.75 -2.66 -2.72
N ARG A 154 -11.86 -3.03 -3.36
CA ARG A 154 -13.19 -2.57 -2.96
C ARG A 154 -13.54 -2.98 -1.53
N GLN A 155 -13.25 -4.24 -1.16
CA GLN A 155 -13.51 -4.77 0.18
C GLN A 155 -12.62 -4.11 1.24
N SER A 156 -11.32 -3.98 0.95
CA SER A 156 -10.38 -3.32 1.85
C SER A 156 -10.71 -1.83 2.00
N LEU A 157 -11.16 -1.16 0.94
CA LEU A 157 -11.57 0.25 0.97
C LEU A 157 -12.84 0.44 1.80
N ALA A 158 -13.81 -0.47 1.71
CA ALA A 158 -14.98 -0.45 2.59
C ALA A 158 -14.58 -0.55 4.06
N SER A 159 -13.64 -1.44 4.39
CA SER A 159 -13.06 -1.56 5.73
C SER A 159 -12.29 -0.32 6.16
N PHE A 160 -11.49 0.28 5.26
CA PHE A 160 -10.75 1.52 5.53
C PHE A 160 -11.70 2.69 5.83
N ASN A 161 -12.77 2.84 5.04
CA ASN A 161 -13.74 3.92 5.20
C ASN A 161 -14.50 3.85 6.54
N MET A 162 -14.65 2.65 7.11
CA MET A 162 -15.27 2.43 8.43
C MET A 162 -14.29 2.69 9.59
N LYS A 163 -12.98 2.65 9.36
CA LYS A 163 -12.00 2.99 10.41
C LYS A 163 -12.12 4.47 10.75
N SER A 164 -11.93 4.78 12.02
CA SER A 164 -12.00 6.15 12.53
C SER A 164 -10.66 6.64 13.01
N ILE A 165 -10.41 7.93 12.77
CA ILE A 165 -9.43 8.69 13.54
C ILE A 165 -10.04 9.09 14.88
N ILE A 166 -9.28 8.95 15.97
CA ILE A 166 -9.73 9.28 17.32
C ILE A 166 -8.92 10.47 17.81
N SER A 167 -9.60 11.59 18.03
CA SER A 167 -9.00 12.78 18.64
C SER A 167 -10.05 13.55 19.42
N PRO A 168 -9.79 13.88 20.70
CA PRO A 168 -10.68 14.74 21.48
C PRO A 168 -10.63 16.22 21.03
N TYR A 169 -9.58 16.62 20.32
CA TYR A 169 -9.36 18.00 19.87
C TYR A 169 -9.23 18.09 18.35
N VAL A 170 -9.51 19.26 17.78
CA VAL A 170 -9.25 19.56 16.38
C VAL A 170 -7.75 19.37 16.10
N LEU A 171 -7.43 18.53 15.12
CA LEU A 171 -6.08 18.39 14.63
C LEU A 171 -5.78 19.44 13.56
N SER A 172 -4.53 19.91 13.52
CA SER A 172 -4.07 20.80 12.46
C SER A 172 -4.13 20.12 11.10
N GLN A 173 -4.16 20.91 10.02
CA GLN A 173 -4.20 20.36 8.66
C GLN A 173 -2.99 19.46 8.36
N SER A 174 -1.80 19.85 8.82
CA SER A 174 -0.59 19.04 8.64
C SER A 174 -0.64 17.73 9.44
N ALA A 175 -1.16 17.76 10.68
CA ALA A 175 -1.33 16.56 11.49
C ALA A 175 -2.33 15.59 10.84
N ILE A 176 -3.48 16.09 10.34
CA ILE A 176 -4.45 15.25 9.62
C ILE A 176 -3.86 14.66 8.35
N GLN A 177 -3.13 15.46 7.57
CA GLN A 177 -2.47 14.95 6.38
C GLN A 177 -1.49 13.83 6.72
N LEU A 178 -0.68 13.98 7.77
CA LEU A 178 0.27 12.95 8.19
C LEU A 178 -0.44 11.65 8.60
N GLU A 179 -1.42 11.71 9.51
CA GLU A 179 -2.04 10.49 10.04
C GLU A 179 -2.88 9.76 9.00
N VAL A 180 -3.54 10.51 8.12
CA VAL A 180 -4.28 9.92 7.00
C VAL A 180 -3.33 9.27 6.01
N GLN A 181 -2.19 9.90 5.68
CA GLN A 181 -1.24 9.31 4.75
C GLN A 181 -0.62 8.03 5.31
N ILE A 182 -0.25 8.00 6.59
CA ILE A 182 0.22 6.77 7.25
C ILE A 182 -0.85 5.68 7.17
N SER A 183 -2.11 6.03 7.42
CA SER A 183 -3.23 5.09 7.35
C SER A 183 -3.49 4.57 5.93
N ILE A 184 -3.34 5.43 4.92
CA ILE A 184 -3.45 5.06 3.50
C ILE A 184 -2.32 4.12 3.10
N GLU A 185 -1.08 4.42 3.47
CA GLU A 185 0.07 3.54 3.16
C GLU A 185 -0.10 2.16 3.82
N GLN A 186 -0.52 2.12 5.09
CA GLN A 186 -0.84 0.86 5.76
C GLN A 186 -1.94 0.09 5.04
N PHE A 187 -2.99 0.79 4.57
CA PHE A 187 -4.07 0.19 3.79
C PHE A 187 -3.56 -0.41 2.48
N ARG A 188 -2.72 0.32 1.73
CA ARG A 188 -2.13 -0.15 0.46
C ARG A 188 -1.28 -1.40 0.67
N LEU A 189 -0.34 -1.35 1.62
CA LEU A 189 0.56 -2.45 1.95
C LEU A 189 -0.21 -3.70 2.42
N THR A 190 -1.13 -3.54 3.37
CA THR A 190 -1.89 -4.66 3.94
C THR A 190 -2.79 -5.31 2.88
N THR A 191 -3.40 -4.52 2.00
CA THR A 191 -4.27 -5.05 0.93
C THR A 191 -3.45 -5.86 -0.07
N SER A 192 -2.29 -5.35 -0.49
CA SER A 192 -1.40 -6.03 -1.43
C SER A 192 -0.88 -7.34 -0.84
N ASP A 193 -0.34 -7.28 0.38
CA ASP A 193 0.22 -8.43 1.08
C ASP A 193 -0.84 -9.51 1.33
N THR A 194 -2.05 -9.12 1.74
CA THR A 194 -3.15 -10.07 1.94
C THR A 194 -3.52 -10.77 0.63
N PHE A 195 -3.63 -10.03 -0.47
CA PHE A 195 -3.95 -10.59 -1.77
C PHE A 195 -2.88 -11.57 -2.26
N VAL A 196 -1.60 -11.18 -2.18
CA VAL A 196 -0.47 -12.03 -2.59
C VAL A 196 -0.42 -13.31 -1.77
N LYS A 197 -0.64 -13.23 -0.44
CA LYS A 197 -0.71 -14.41 0.43
C LYS A 197 -1.86 -15.35 0.07
N GLN A 198 -3.02 -14.79 -0.29
CA GLN A 198 -4.16 -15.60 -0.75
C GLN A 198 -3.85 -16.30 -2.07
N LEU A 199 -3.19 -15.61 -3.01
CA LEU A 199 -2.78 -16.19 -4.29
C LEU A 199 -1.75 -17.32 -4.09
N ASP A 200 -0.71 -17.07 -3.28
CA ASP A 200 0.30 -18.08 -2.92
C ASP A 200 -0.33 -19.29 -2.23
N PHE A 201 -1.30 -19.08 -1.35
CA PHE A 201 -2.06 -20.17 -0.73
C PHE A 201 -2.80 -21.01 -1.79
N VAL A 202 -3.45 -20.38 -2.76
CA VAL A 202 -4.14 -21.09 -3.86
C VAL A 202 -3.14 -21.89 -4.70
N GLN A 203 -2.01 -21.32 -5.08
CA GLN A 203 -0.95 -22.03 -5.84
C GLN A 203 -0.44 -23.24 -5.06
N LYS A 204 -0.13 -23.07 -3.76
CA LYS A 204 0.31 -24.15 -2.88
C LYS A 204 -0.75 -25.24 -2.70
N MET A 205 -2.03 -24.87 -2.63
CA MET A 205 -3.13 -25.83 -2.57
C MET A 205 -3.25 -26.64 -3.85
N ILE A 206 -3.12 -26.01 -5.02
CA ILE A 206 -3.12 -26.70 -6.32
C ILE A 206 -1.99 -27.74 -6.37
N ILE A 207 -0.78 -27.32 -6.01
CA ILE A 207 0.41 -28.17 -6.04
C ILE A 207 0.33 -29.29 -5.00
N GLY A 208 0.00 -28.96 -3.75
CA GLY A 208 -0.03 -29.91 -2.63
C GLY A 208 -1.09 -31.00 -2.80
N ASN A 209 -2.18 -30.71 -3.53
CA ASN A 209 -3.21 -31.68 -3.87
C ASN A 209 -3.01 -32.32 -5.24
N GLN A 210 -1.91 -32.01 -5.95
CA GLN A 210 -1.60 -32.54 -7.27
C GLN A 210 -2.78 -32.39 -8.27
N LEU A 211 -3.46 -31.24 -8.24
CA LEU A 211 -4.64 -31.03 -9.08
C LEU A 211 -4.25 -31.08 -10.56
N LEU A 212 -4.96 -31.92 -11.32
CA LEU A 212 -4.72 -32.08 -12.75
C LEU A 212 -5.39 -30.95 -13.53
N SER A 213 -4.64 -30.37 -14.46
CA SER A 213 -5.18 -29.43 -15.42
C SER A 213 -6.01 -30.19 -16.46
N ALA A 214 -7.16 -29.62 -16.83
CA ALA A 214 -8.03 -30.22 -17.86
C ALA A 214 -7.39 -30.28 -19.25
N LEU A 215 -6.34 -29.48 -19.48
CA LEU A 215 -5.57 -29.45 -20.72
C LEU A 215 -4.36 -30.39 -20.69
N GLU A 216 -4.23 -31.20 -19.63
CA GLU A 216 -3.10 -32.11 -19.40
C GLU A 216 -1.74 -31.38 -19.47
N THR A 217 -1.75 -30.10 -19.08
CA THR A 217 -0.59 -29.23 -18.95
C THR A 217 0.23 -29.50 -17.69
N ASN A 218 -0.02 -30.58 -16.98
CA ASN A 218 0.84 -30.99 -15.87
C ASN A 218 0.91 -32.51 -15.79
N ILE A 219 0.51 -33.21 -16.86
CA ILE A 219 0.48 -34.66 -16.88
C ILE A 219 0.66 -35.15 -18.30
N VAL A 220 1.52 -36.15 -18.46
CA VAL A 220 1.60 -36.97 -19.66
C VAL A 220 1.12 -38.37 -19.26
N PRO A 221 -0.01 -38.84 -19.81
CA PRO A 221 -0.47 -40.19 -19.55
C PRO A 221 0.53 -41.19 -20.16
N LEU A 222 1.01 -42.12 -19.34
CA LEU A 222 1.87 -43.21 -19.75
C LEU A 222 1.04 -44.49 -19.80
N TYR A 223 0.90 -45.05 -21.00
CA TYR A 223 0.27 -46.35 -21.19
C TYR A 223 1.34 -47.44 -21.13
N LEU A 224 1.47 -48.12 -19.99
CA LEU A 224 2.33 -49.31 -19.89
C LEU A 224 1.48 -50.55 -20.21
N GLN A 225 1.79 -51.18 -21.34
CA GLN A 225 1.25 -52.50 -21.64
C GLN A 225 2.04 -53.54 -20.83
N VAL A 226 1.44 -54.02 -19.75
CA VAL A 226 2.01 -55.13 -18.99
C VAL A 226 1.64 -56.44 -19.69
N PHE A 227 2.60 -57.36 -19.85
CA PHE A 227 2.32 -58.73 -20.31
C PHE A 227 1.22 -59.32 -19.39
N ASN A 228 0.08 -59.71 -19.98
CA ASN A 228 -1.19 -60.15 -19.35
C ASN A 228 -2.37 -59.15 -19.35
N LYS A 229 -2.51 -58.30 -20.39
CA LYS A 229 -3.75 -57.53 -20.67
C LYS A 229 -4.19 -56.55 -19.56
N SER A 230 -3.38 -56.31 -18.54
CA SER A 230 -3.58 -55.22 -17.60
C SER A 230 -2.97 -53.94 -18.17
N LEU A 231 -3.82 -52.92 -18.34
CA LEU A 231 -3.37 -51.58 -18.64
C LEU A 231 -2.98 -50.92 -17.31
N GLN A 232 -1.70 -50.61 -17.12
CA GLN A 232 -1.29 -49.77 -16.02
C GLN A 232 -1.20 -48.34 -16.53
N LEU A 233 -2.09 -47.47 -16.04
CA LEU A 233 -2.03 -46.04 -16.29
C LEU A 233 -0.98 -45.45 -15.34
N GLY A 234 0.21 -45.20 -15.86
CA GLY A 234 1.20 -44.35 -15.21
C GLY A 234 0.98 -42.90 -15.62
N HIS A 235 1.53 -41.96 -14.86
CA HIS A 235 1.59 -40.58 -15.31
C HIS A 235 2.92 -39.94 -14.93
N TYR A 236 3.48 -39.15 -15.82
CA TYR A 236 4.62 -38.27 -15.51
C TYR A 236 4.16 -36.84 -15.64
N MET A 237 4.49 -35.97 -14.68
CA MET A 237 4.27 -34.54 -14.85
C MET A 237 5.45 -33.93 -15.61
N MET A 238 5.79 -34.44 -16.80
CA MET A 238 6.91 -33.96 -17.60
C MET A 238 6.43 -33.33 -18.90
N TYR A 239 6.98 -32.18 -19.22
CA TYR A 239 6.95 -31.56 -20.52
C TYR A 239 8.34 -31.53 -21.09
N ASN A 240 8.53 -31.93 -22.33
CA ASN A 240 9.87 -31.89 -22.89
C ASN A 240 9.89 -31.00 -24.15
N ILE A 241 10.89 -30.11 -24.18
CA ILE A 241 11.01 -28.98 -25.11
C ILE A 241 12.12 -29.26 -26.13
N SER A 242 13.16 -30.02 -25.73
CA SER A 242 14.36 -30.27 -26.55
C SER A 242 15.26 -31.33 -25.91
N ASN A 243 16.24 -31.85 -26.67
CA ASN A 243 17.20 -32.86 -26.22
C ASN A 243 17.92 -32.59 -24.88
N ASP A 244 18.04 -31.33 -24.44
CA ASP A 244 18.80 -30.96 -23.22
C ASP A 244 17.99 -30.19 -22.16
N SER A 245 16.70 -29.91 -22.37
CA SER A 245 15.85 -29.26 -21.35
C SER A 245 14.43 -29.81 -21.33
N TYR A 246 14.08 -30.42 -20.19
CA TYR A 246 12.74 -30.86 -19.86
C TYR A 246 12.22 -30.09 -18.66
N CYS A 247 10.92 -29.88 -18.65
CA CYS A 247 10.18 -29.17 -17.63
C CYS A 247 9.33 -30.17 -16.87
N ASP A 248 9.81 -30.58 -15.71
CA ASP A 248 9.13 -31.54 -14.84
C ASP A 248 8.38 -30.82 -13.72
N CYS A 249 7.06 -30.83 -13.81
CA CYS A 249 6.14 -30.24 -12.86
C CYS A 249 6.04 -31.00 -11.53
N GLN A 250 6.55 -32.24 -11.44
CA GLN A 250 6.76 -32.94 -10.16
C GLN A 250 7.97 -32.39 -9.41
N ILE A 251 9.02 -32.04 -10.15
CA ILE A 251 10.30 -31.59 -9.58
C ILE A 251 10.29 -30.08 -9.36
N ASN A 252 9.82 -29.32 -10.35
CA ASN A 252 9.79 -27.86 -10.35
C ASN A 252 8.46 -27.35 -10.93
N VAL A 253 7.55 -26.99 -10.02
CA VAL A 253 6.24 -26.39 -10.33
C VAL A 253 6.34 -25.02 -11.01
N ASN A 254 7.46 -24.30 -10.80
CA ASN A 254 7.73 -23.01 -11.44
C ASN A 254 8.46 -23.18 -12.77
N CYS A 255 8.53 -24.39 -13.29
CA CYS A 255 9.16 -24.61 -14.56
C CYS A 255 8.33 -24.00 -15.69
N GLN A 256 9.02 -23.33 -16.63
CA GLN A 256 8.41 -22.62 -17.74
C GLN A 256 9.19 -22.78 -19.02
N VAL A 257 8.46 -22.67 -20.13
CA VAL A 257 8.97 -22.87 -21.49
C VAL A 257 8.35 -21.82 -22.40
N PRO A 258 9.05 -21.33 -23.44
CA PRO A 258 8.45 -20.39 -24.37
C PRO A 258 7.22 -20.99 -25.05
N SER A 259 6.11 -20.25 -25.03
CA SER A 259 4.90 -20.64 -25.74
C SER A 259 4.88 -20.05 -27.15
N GLY A 260 4.23 -20.76 -28.06
CA GLY A 260 4.22 -20.44 -29.48
C GLY A 260 3.16 -21.18 -30.25
N ILE A 261 3.23 -21.08 -31.57
CA ILE A 261 2.45 -21.90 -32.50
C ILE A 261 3.34 -23.04 -33.00
N PHE A 262 2.87 -24.27 -32.91
CA PHE A 262 3.61 -25.46 -33.33
C PHE A 262 2.95 -26.13 -34.55
N LYS A 263 3.78 -26.54 -35.52
CA LYS A 263 3.34 -27.33 -36.67
C LYS A 263 3.25 -28.81 -36.28
N GLU A 264 2.16 -29.43 -36.69
CA GLU A 264 1.97 -30.87 -36.60
C GLU A 264 2.90 -31.63 -37.56
N PHE A 265 3.36 -32.80 -37.12
CA PHE A 265 3.77 -33.88 -38.00
C PHE A 265 2.85 -35.06 -37.68
N GLU A 266 2.14 -35.59 -38.68
CA GLU A 266 1.42 -36.86 -38.55
C GLU A 266 2.39 -37.92 -38.01
N GLN A 267 2.20 -38.38 -36.78
CA GLN A 267 2.90 -39.57 -36.28
C GLN A 267 1.88 -40.59 -35.81
N SER A 268 2.01 -41.78 -36.40
CA SER A 268 1.27 -42.99 -36.08
C SER A 268 1.33 -43.31 -34.58
N PHE A 269 0.18 -43.68 -34.01
CA PHE A 269 -0.13 -44.00 -32.61
C PHE A 269 0.75 -45.08 -31.90
N THR A 270 1.85 -45.55 -32.50
CA THR A 270 2.55 -46.77 -32.10
C THR A 270 3.94 -46.58 -31.51
N SER A 271 4.32 -45.37 -31.08
CA SER A 271 5.65 -45.15 -30.51
C SER A 271 5.57 -44.27 -29.27
N ILE A 272 6.18 -44.76 -28.20
CA ILE A 272 6.35 -44.09 -26.92
C ILE A 272 6.85 -42.66 -27.20
N VAL A 273 6.04 -41.68 -26.79
CA VAL A 273 6.20 -40.27 -27.15
C VAL A 273 7.46 -39.70 -26.49
N PHE A 274 8.59 -39.88 -27.16
CA PHE A 274 9.81 -39.13 -26.91
C PHE A 274 10.15 -38.33 -28.18
N LEU A 275 9.75 -37.06 -28.17
CA LEU A 275 10.62 -35.89 -28.44
C LEU A 275 11.42 -35.76 -29.73
N ASN A 276 11.12 -34.66 -30.45
CA ASN A 276 12.00 -33.72 -31.14
C ASN A 276 11.50 -33.27 -32.52
N THR A 277 10.38 -33.78 -33.00
CA THR A 277 9.92 -33.45 -34.36
C THR A 277 8.94 -32.29 -34.42
N ARG A 278 8.76 -31.44 -33.40
CA ARG A 278 7.76 -30.35 -33.49
C ARG A 278 8.43 -29.01 -33.85
N LEU A 279 8.05 -28.49 -35.01
CA LEU A 279 8.55 -27.22 -35.53
C LEU A 279 7.74 -26.06 -34.94
N MET A 280 8.38 -25.18 -34.17
CA MET A 280 7.78 -23.92 -33.74
C MET A 280 7.67 -22.98 -34.95
N LEU A 281 6.44 -22.67 -35.37
CA LEU A 281 6.14 -21.75 -36.47
C LEU A 281 6.26 -20.29 -36.04
N MET A 282 5.89 -20.01 -34.80
CA MET A 282 5.93 -18.67 -34.22
C MET A 282 6.22 -18.79 -32.73
N LYS A 283 7.19 -18.03 -32.25
CA LYS A 283 7.35 -17.76 -30.82
C LYS A 283 6.48 -16.56 -30.45
N ILE A 284 5.72 -16.65 -29.37
CA ILE A 284 4.97 -15.51 -28.84
C ILE A 284 5.83 -14.82 -27.81
N ASP A 285 6.38 -13.67 -28.19
CA ASP A 285 7.34 -12.97 -27.33
C ASP A 285 6.72 -12.62 -25.98
N GLY A 286 7.43 -13.05 -24.93
CA GLY A 286 7.04 -12.82 -23.57
C GLY A 286 6.05 -13.83 -23.00
N PHE A 287 5.49 -14.74 -23.78
CA PHE A 287 4.47 -15.67 -23.32
C PHE A 287 5.06 -17.05 -23.00
N SER A 288 4.68 -17.62 -21.86
CA SER A 288 5.22 -18.86 -21.33
C SER A 288 4.13 -19.92 -21.17
N ALA A 289 4.52 -21.17 -21.36
CA ALA A 289 3.77 -22.34 -20.93
C ALA A 289 4.45 -22.95 -19.71
N GLY A 290 3.66 -23.53 -18.82
CA GLY A 290 4.11 -24.12 -17.57
C GLY A 290 3.09 -25.12 -17.06
N CYS A 291 3.24 -25.53 -15.81
CA CYS A 291 2.47 -26.61 -15.20
C CYS A 291 0.98 -26.27 -15.05
N MET A 292 0.68 -25.06 -14.60
CA MET A 292 -0.69 -24.61 -14.43
C MET A 292 -0.94 -23.34 -15.22
N PRO A 293 -2.16 -23.12 -15.75
CA PRO A 293 -2.49 -21.89 -16.45
C PRO A 293 -2.23 -20.63 -15.63
N LEU A 294 -2.51 -20.69 -14.32
CA LEU A 294 -2.26 -19.58 -13.39
C LEU A 294 -0.76 -19.25 -13.28
N ASP A 295 0.08 -20.25 -13.00
CA ASP A 295 1.52 -20.04 -12.87
C ASP A 295 2.15 -19.60 -14.20
N SER A 296 1.68 -20.16 -15.30
CA SER A 296 2.14 -19.83 -16.65
C SER A 296 1.86 -18.37 -17.00
N ILE A 297 0.66 -17.87 -16.71
CA ILE A 297 0.32 -16.48 -17.01
C ILE A 297 1.04 -15.52 -16.07
N LEU A 298 1.19 -15.88 -14.79
CA LEU A 298 1.92 -15.05 -13.80
C LEU A 298 3.38 -14.88 -14.19
N GLN A 299 4.03 -15.93 -14.68
CA GLN A 299 5.43 -15.87 -15.14
C GLN A 299 5.59 -15.25 -16.53
N SER A 300 4.51 -15.23 -17.33
CA SER A 300 4.51 -14.58 -18.63
C SER A 300 4.64 -13.06 -18.48
N THR A 301 5.21 -12.45 -19.50
CA THR A 301 5.07 -11.04 -19.82
C THR A 301 4.06 -10.89 -20.96
N LEU A 302 3.58 -9.69 -21.22
CA LEU A 302 2.58 -9.45 -22.28
C LEU A 302 3.18 -8.73 -23.50
N GLN A 303 4.47 -8.93 -23.78
CA GLN A 303 5.22 -8.18 -24.80
C GLN A 303 4.58 -8.25 -26.19
N CYS A 304 4.23 -9.44 -26.69
CA CYS A 304 3.54 -9.57 -27.98
C CYS A 304 2.21 -8.80 -28.00
N PHE A 305 1.52 -8.70 -26.87
CA PHE A 305 0.23 -8.02 -26.72
C PHE A 305 0.33 -6.49 -26.64
N TYR A 306 1.55 -5.94 -26.58
CA TYR A 306 1.85 -4.52 -26.78
C TYR A 306 2.27 -4.19 -28.21
N ASN A 307 2.45 -5.19 -29.07
CA ASN A 307 2.96 -5.03 -30.42
C ASN A 307 1.91 -5.52 -31.44
N GLN A 308 1.27 -4.59 -32.14
CA GLN A 308 0.22 -4.92 -33.12
C GLN A 308 0.74 -5.84 -34.23
N THR A 309 2.00 -5.72 -34.66
CA THR A 309 2.59 -6.61 -35.67
C THR A 309 2.68 -8.04 -35.15
N CYS A 310 3.15 -8.24 -33.91
CA CYS A 310 3.19 -9.57 -33.29
C CYS A 310 1.78 -10.15 -33.13
N LEU A 311 0.84 -9.34 -32.64
CA LEU A 311 -0.55 -9.75 -32.48
C LEU A 311 -1.19 -10.15 -33.82
N ASN A 312 -0.97 -9.39 -34.89
CA ASN A 312 -1.52 -9.71 -36.22
C ASN A 312 -1.00 -11.04 -36.76
N VAL A 313 0.28 -11.35 -36.54
CA VAL A 313 0.85 -12.66 -36.91
C VAL A 313 0.18 -13.76 -36.09
N LEU A 314 0.01 -13.56 -34.78
CA LEU A 314 -0.70 -14.52 -33.92
C LEU A 314 -2.15 -14.75 -34.39
N LEU A 315 -2.89 -13.69 -34.71
CA LEU A 315 -4.28 -13.78 -35.17
C LEU A 315 -4.43 -14.60 -36.45
N SER A 316 -3.41 -14.59 -37.33
CA SER A 316 -3.43 -15.42 -38.56
C SER A 316 -3.47 -16.93 -38.28
N PHE A 317 -3.11 -17.37 -37.07
CA PHE A 317 -3.17 -18.77 -36.62
C PHE A 317 -4.43 -19.13 -35.83
N LEU A 318 -5.27 -18.16 -35.46
CA LEU A 318 -6.46 -18.38 -34.63
C LEU A 318 -7.77 -18.52 -35.44
N SER A 319 -7.70 -18.57 -36.78
CA SER A 319 -8.82 -18.65 -37.74
C SER A 319 -10.04 -17.76 -37.38
N THR A 320 -9.82 -16.65 -36.68
CA THR A 320 -10.86 -15.75 -36.20
C THR A 320 -11.01 -14.57 -37.15
N ASN A 321 -12.26 -14.15 -37.37
CA ASN A 321 -12.57 -12.95 -38.15
C ASN A 321 -12.65 -11.68 -37.27
N GLU A 322 -12.44 -11.82 -35.96
CA GLU A 322 -12.46 -10.69 -35.04
C GLU A 322 -11.17 -9.87 -35.11
N SER A 323 -11.31 -8.54 -34.99
CA SER A 323 -10.17 -7.63 -34.87
C SER A 323 -9.84 -7.36 -33.41
N PHE A 324 -8.57 -7.54 -33.04
CA PHE A 324 -8.04 -7.24 -31.71
C PHE A 324 -6.95 -6.17 -31.78
N ILE A 325 -6.98 -5.23 -30.83
CA ILE A 325 -6.04 -4.12 -30.76
C ILE A 325 -5.03 -4.38 -29.65
N ALA A 326 -3.75 -4.23 -29.98
CA ALA A 326 -2.65 -4.32 -29.01
C ALA A 326 -2.77 -3.22 -27.95
N MET A 327 -2.34 -3.52 -26.73
CA MET A 327 -2.22 -2.55 -25.66
C MET A 327 -1.27 -1.41 -26.05
N ASN A 328 -1.56 -0.20 -25.58
CA ASN A 328 -0.84 1.00 -26.00
C ASN A 328 0.42 1.20 -25.14
N ILE A 329 1.60 1.07 -25.76
CA ILE A 329 2.89 1.28 -25.11
C ILE A 329 3.18 2.75 -24.73
N SER A 330 2.55 3.71 -25.40
CA SER A 330 2.67 5.14 -25.11
C SER A 330 1.77 5.59 -23.96
N LYS A 331 0.83 4.75 -23.51
CA LYS A 331 0.02 5.05 -22.32
C LYS A 331 0.92 4.94 -21.09
N TYR A 332 0.85 5.94 -20.20
CA TYR A 332 1.59 5.90 -18.95
C TYR A 332 1.31 4.59 -18.20
N SER A 333 2.38 3.92 -17.81
CA SER A 333 2.39 2.72 -16.97
C SER A 333 3.62 2.79 -16.07
N ARG A 334 3.48 2.41 -14.80
CA ARG A 334 4.63 2.24 -13.90
C ARG A 334 5.36 0.92 -14.13
N PHE A 335 4.75 0.00 -14.87
CA PHE A 335 5.31 -1.29 -15.26
C PHE A 335 5.86 -1.24 -16.68
N LYS A 336 6.97 -1.94 -16.93
CA LYS A 336 7.54 -2.03 -18.27
C LYS A 336 6.77 -3.08 -19.07
N PRO A 337 6.76 -3.02 -20.43
CA PRO A 337 6.12 -4.05 -21.25
C PRO A 337 6.67 -5.47 -21.04
N ASN A 338 7.92 -5.58 -20.56
CA ASN A 338 8.58 -6.83 -20.21
C ASN A 338 8.46 -7.19 -18.72
N SER A 339 7.68 -6.45 -17.93
CA SER A 339 7.31 -6.86 -16.58
C SER A 339 6.45 -8.12 -16.63
N THR A 340 6.65 -9.01 -15.67
CA THR A 340 5.82 -10.22 -15.57
C THR A 340 4.43 -9.86 -15.06
N VAL A 341 3.43 -10.68 -15.38
CA VAL A 341 2.09 -10.49 -14.81
C VAL A 341 2.14 -10.62 -13.29
N GLN A 342 3.01 -11.48 -12.73
CA GLN A 342 3.23 -11.59 -11.28
C GLN A 342 3.66 -10.25 -10.67
N GLU A 343 4.61 -9.53 -11.27
CA GLU A 343 5.04 -8.22 -10.79
C GLU A 343 3.88 -7.22 -10.78
N ILE A 344 3.03 -7.24 -11.81
CA ILE A 344 1.85 -6.38 -11.91
C ILE A 344 0.80 -6.78 -10.85
N VAL A 345 0.59 -8.08 -10.64
CA VAL A 345 -0.37 -8.66 -9.69
C VAL A 345 0.04 -8.43 -8.23
N ASN A 346 1.32 -8.54 -7.91
CA ASN A 346 1.88 -8.28 -6.58
C ASN A 346 1.57 -6.86 -6.09
N GLU A 347 1.29 -5.98 -7.04
CA GLU A 347 0.97 -4.57 -6.90
C GLU A 347 -0.52 -4.28 -7.19
N LEU A 348 -1.37 -5.31 -7.03
CA LEU A 348 -2.83 -5.31 -7.23
C LEU A 348 -3.27 -4.85 -8.63
N MET A 349 -2.39 -4.93 -9.63
CA MET A 349 -2.61 -4.40 -10.97
C MET A 349 -2.96 -2.91 -10.97
N VAL A 350 -2.49 -2.14 -9.99
CA VAL A 350 -2.74 -0.69 -9.86
C VAL A 350 -1.59 0.10 -10.47
N GLU A 351 -1.92 1.06 -11.34
CA GLU A 351 -0.99 2.05 -11.87
C GLU A 351 -0.82 3.23 -10.92
N GLU A 352 -1.93 3.67 -10.34
CA GLU A 352 -1.97 4.90 -9.56
C GLU A 352 -3.11 4.88 -8.53
N TRP A 353 -2.81 5.41 -7.34
CA TRP A 353 -3.75 5.68 -6.26
C TRP A 353 -4.01 7.18 -6.23
N LEU A 354 -5.24 7.59 -6.53
CA LEU A 354 -5.67 8.98 -6.47
C LEU A 354 -6.32 9.22 -5.11
N THR A 355 -5.64 9.96 -4.24
CA THR A 355 -6.09 10.23 -2.87
C THR A 355 -6.46 11.70 -2.71
N ASN A 356 -7.58 11.96 -2.03
CA ASN A 356 -8.02 13.30 -1.70
C ASN A 356 -8.42 13.34 -0.22
N ILE A 357 -7.79 14.26 0.53
CA ILE A 357 -8.02 14.47 1.96
C ILE A 357 -8.63 15.85 2.12
N SER A 358 -9.91 15.90 2.46
CA SER A 358 -10.64 17.17 2.64
C SER A 358 -10.57 17.62 4.10
N TYR A 359 -9.68 18.58 4.38
CA TYR A 359 -9.59 19.18 5.72
C TYR A 359 -10.88 19.91 6.11
N GLU A 360 -11.55 20.55 5.15
CA GLU A 360 -12.85 21.20 5.36
C GLU A 360 -13.90 20.20 5.86
N LYS A 361 -14.04 19.04 5.21
CA LYS A 361 -14.96 17.99 5.66
C LYS A 361 -14.55 17.45 7.03
N TYR A 362 -13.26 17.24 7.27
CA TYR A 362 -12.77 16.81 8.58
C TYR A 362 -13.16 17.82 9.68
N TYR A 363 -12.88 19.11 9.47
CA TYR A 363 -13.16 20.17 10.43
C TYR A 363 -14.66 20.27 10.71
N ALA A 364 -15.48 20.21 9.66
CA ALA A 364 -16.94 20.22 9.77
C ALA A 364 -17.48 19.00 10.55
N GLN A 365 -16.85 17.83 10.46
CA GLN A 365 -17.26 16.65 11.22
C GLN A 365 -16.78 16.69 12.68
N CYS A 366 -15.59 17.22 12.95
CA CYS A 366 -15.11 17.47 14.31
C CYS A 366 -16.02 18.47 15.03
N ALA A 367 -16.43 19.54 14.32
CA ALA A 367 -17.33 20.60 14.80
C ALA A 367 -16.93 21.07 16.22
N PRO A 368 -15.86 21.87 16.35
CA PRO A 368 -15.35 22.30 17.65
C PRO A 368 -16.40 23.08 18.43
N VAL A 369 -16.50 22.81 19.73
CA VAL A 369 -17.50 23.45 20.60
C VAL A 369 -16.99 24.79 21.10
N GLN A 370 -15.73 24.84 21.52
CA GLN A 370 -15.04 26.05 21.94
C GLN A 370 -13.53 25.94 21.70
N CYS A 371 -12.90 27.09 21.51
CA CYS A 371 -11.47 27.34 21.69
C CYS A 371 -11.36 28.61 22.56
#